data_AF-A0AAD4HN12-F1
#
_entry.id   AF-A0AAD4HN12-F1
#
_cell.length_a   1.000
_cell.length_b   1.000
_cell.length_c   1.000
_cell.angle_alpha   90.00
_cell.angle_beta   90.00
_cell.angle_gamma   90.00
#
_symmetry.space_group_name_H-M   'P 1'
#
loop_
_entity.id
_entity.type
_entity.pdbx_description
1 polymer ?
#
loop_
_entity_poly.entity_id
_entity_poly.type
_entity_poly.pdbx_seq_one_letter_code
_entity_poly.pdbx_strand_id
1 'polypeptide(L)'
;MTVVSSPPQSPISGGPLPQYGYGSDHTFDRLIQDNPFLFRVYTPKQRSPFFDATEPYFVGQKYNEQYREAAERLRQPFTGKSVASTSSYADVAQHMDWTQRHMSPYISTTFSFAWAIWEATRRYRVGLKHNIEIAIIDSRQLAGRAATALELLRKGAPNERHLDYWKWYRFALESQDVLVHGSIPSSAVLASVPLLSIIDKLPSYFFRQDTIVDKRSSSSQFDILSWDTMDRKPSFRQFCQDMSDQFLRLPTEHRLRDATGSSVRLAMSFLRPWFHSVVVDDFTEATETVRSLAFIIAQWPAQWWSREHLEIRDVIHSLIQSVGEEVREKQKGMAAEEVRRLQGMFSNLERVVEDDEETEIGSSVDSTDDMVEAKVEESVVMPPSPPASIIEWSVDEDTLILALPTAAAPPAASFSQAALGDVATADSESPDRNRPKTPTLIFAPTIVVHQQQRSAIEQTRPTPESESHHEEPQRHPKRRSHSLAETATCIVTGLLVGAFITLCIVNSQKRTLIYVT
;
A
#
# COMPACT_ATOMS: atom_id res chain seq x y z
N MET A 1 -56.97 0.93 3.72
CA MET A 1 -55.50 0.89 3.72
C MET A 1 -55.05 0.39 2.35
N THR A 2 -54.70 1.32 1.46
CA THR A 2 -54.20 1.02 0.11
C THR A 2 -52.72 0.69 0.20
N VAL A 3 -52.39 -0.57 -0.05
CA VAL A 3 -51.00 -1.03 -0.18
C VAL A 3 -50.43 -0.37 -1.42
N VAL A 4 -49.52 0.59 -1.24
CA VAL A 4 -48.74 1.19 -2.32
C VAL A 4 -47.74 0.13 -2.75
N SER A 5 -48.04 -0.54 -3.86
CA SER A 5 -47.14 -1.44 -4.56
C SER A 5 -45.95 -0.63 -5.09
N SER A 6 -44.81 -0.75 -4.42
CA SER A 6 -43.54 -0.23 -4.91
C SER A 6 -43.23 -0.82 -6.29
N PRO A 7 -42.80 0.00 -7.27
CA PRO A 7 -42.51 -0.47 -8.62
C PRO A 7 -41.40 -1.53 -8.59
N PRO A 8 -41.40 -2.49 -9.54
CA PRO A 8 -40.39 -3.53 -9.61
C PRO A 8 -39.02 -2.88 -9.78
N GLN A 9 -38.17 -3.00 -8.76
CA GLN A 9 -36.77 -2.62 -8.85
C GLN A 9 -36.17 -3.37 -10.04
N SER A 10 -35.64 -2.63 -11.01
CA SER A 10 -34.87 -3.19 -12.11
C SER A 10 -33.76 -4.07 -11.53
N PRO A 11 -33.41 -5.21 -12.15
CA PRO A 11 -32.31 -6.04 -11.66
C PRO A 11 -31.07 -5.16 -11.50
N ILE A 12 -30.60 -5.04 -10.25
CA ILE A 12 -29.41 -4.27 -9.89
C ILE A 12 -28.26 -4.91 -10.67
N SER A 13 -27.85 -4.25 -11.76
CA SER A 13 -27.03 -4.83 -12.83
C SER A 13 -25.54 -4.80 -12.50
N GLY A 14 -25.21 -5.05 -11.24
CA GLY A 14 -23.93 -4.78 -10.61
C GLY A 14 -23.38 -5.97 -9.84
N GLY A 15 -22.78 -6.92 -10.56
CA GLY A 15 -22.14 -8.08 -9.93
C GLY A 15 -20.71 -7.76 -9.47
N PRO A 16 -20.13 -8.60 -8.58
CA PRO A 16 -18.70 -8.52 -8.27
C PRO A 16 -17.86 -8.67 -9.54
N LEU A 17 -16.80 -7.87 -9.67
CA LEU A 17 -15.86 -7.97 -10.79
C LEU A 17 -15.26 -9.38 -10.89
N PRO A 18 -15.13 -9.95 -12.11
CA PRO A 18 -14.45 -11.23 -12.30
C PRO A 18 -12.99 -11.16 -11.82
N GLN A 19 -12.31 -12.29 -11.64
CA GLN A 19 -10.90 -12.31 -11.20
C GLN A 19 -9.95 -11.52 -12.13
N TYR A 20 -10.30 -11.44 -13.41
CA TYR A 20 -9.63 -10.64 -14.43
C TYR A 20 -10.65 -10.09 -15.43
N GLY A 21 -10.40 -8.89 -15.96
CA GLY A 21 -11.33 -8.15 -16.81
C GLY A 21 -12.45 -7.46 -16.03
N TYR A 22 -13.38 -6.82 -16.76
CA TYR A 22 -14.40 -5.95 -16.16
C TYR A 22 -15.84 -6.49 -16.26
N GLY A 23 -16.04 -7.65 -16.90
CA GLY A 23 -17.38 -8.15 -17.22
C GLY A 23 -17.99 -7.46 -18.44
N SER A 24 -19.29 -7.17 -18.40
CA SER A 24 -20.02 -6.47 -19.48
C SER A 24 -19.71 -4.99 -19.54
N ASP A 25 -19.55 -4.36 -18.37
CA ASP A 25 -19.28 -2.94 -18.23
C ASP A 25 -17.78 -2.73 -17.99
N HIS A 26 -17.23 -1.68 -18.56
CA HIS A 26 -15.81 -1.34 -18.44
C HIS A 26 -15.58 0.15 -18.20
N THR A 27 -16.66 0.92 -18.06
CA THR A 27 -16.61 2.34 -17.75
C THR A 27 -16.46 2.53 -16.25
N PHE A 28 -15.53 3.37 -15.82
CA PHE A 28 -15.24 3.55 -14.40
C PHE A 28 -16.48 3.96 -13.60
N ASP A 29 -17.25 4.95 -14.08
CA ASP A 29 -18.40 5.52 -13.37
C ASP A 29 -19.53 4.50 -13.09
N ARG A 30 -19.63 3.42 -13.89
CA ARG A 30 -20.57 2.31 -13.62
C ARG A 30 -19.99 1.33 -12.62
N LEU A 31 -18.72 0.96 -12.79
CA LEU A 31 -18.06 -0.06 -11.97
C LEU A 31 -17.94 0.32 -10.50
N ILE A 32 -17.77 1.61 -10.19
CA ILE A 32 -17.64 2.10 -8.81
C ILE A 32 -18.91 1.99 -7.96
N GLN A 33 -20.06 1.71 -8.58
CA GLN A 33 -21.32 1.51 -7.86
C GLN A 33 -21.26 0.23 -7.00
N ASP A 34 -20.63 -0.81 -7.52
CA ASP A 34 -20.54 -2.12 -6.86
C ASP A 34 -19.11 -2.46 -6.41
N ASN A 35 -18.11 -1.70 -6.86
CA ASN A 35 -16.70 -1.93 -6.58
C ASN A 35 -16.07 -0.64 -6.00
N PRO A 36 -16.32 -0.33 -4.71
CA PRO A 36 -15.94 0.95 -4.11
C PRO A 36 -14.45 1.05 -3.77
N PHE A 37 -13.64 0.02 -4.02
CA PHE A 37 -12.22 -0.01 -3.66
C PHE A 37 -11.32 -0.02 -4.87
N LEU A 38 -10.30 0.85 -4.85
CA LEU A 38 -9.12 0.76 -5.68
C LEU A 38 -7.90 0.45 -4.80
N PHE A 39 -6.94 -0.27 -5.38
CA PHE A 39 -5.70 -0.63 -4.72
C PHE A 39 -4.52 -0.04 -5.50
N ARG A 40 -3.51 0.43 -4.78
CA ARG A 40 -2.28 0.97 -5.38
C ARG A 40 -1.06 0.40 -4.69
N VAL A 41 -0.23 -0.32 -5.47
CA VAL A 41 1.07 -0.81 -5.02
C VAL A 41 2.12 0.27 -5.22
N TYR A 42 2.79 0.68 -4.15
CA TYR A 42 3.81 1.72 -4.20
C TYR A 42 4.91 1.52 -3.15
N THR A 43 6.00 2.25 -3.31
CA THR A 43 7.03 2.40 -2.27
C THR A 43 6.79 3.74 -1.60
N PRO A 44 6.47 3.80 -0.30
CA PRO A 44 6.31 5.06 0.41
C PRO A 44 7.62 5.87 0.34
N LYS A 45 7.47 7.17 0.14
CA LYS A 45 8.55 8.14 0.37
C LYS A 45 8.46 8.56 1.84
N GLN A 46 9.60 8.84 2.48
CA GLN A 46 9.59 9.46 3.81
C GLN A 46 8.75 10.74 3.72
N ARG A 47 7.65 10.76 4.47
CA ARG A 47 6.80 11.95 4.55
C ARG A 47 7.52 12.99 5.36
N SER A 48 7.39 14.24 4.95
CA SER A 48 7.77 15.37 5.79
C SER A 48 7.04 15.23 7.14
N PRO A 49 7.69 15.51 8.29
CA PRO A 49 7.00 15.58 9.57
C PRO A 49 5.91 16.66 9.58
N PHE A 50 5.95 17.60 8.62
CA PHE A 50 4.96 18.65 8.41
C PHE A 50 3.89 18.26 7.38
N PHE A 51 3.55 16.97 7.27
CA PHE A 51 2.50 16.53 6.35
C PHE A 51 1.16 17.20 6.71
N ASP A 52 0.68 18.04 5.81
CA ASP A 52 -0.63 18.65 5.93
C ASP A 52 -1.70 17.68 5.38
N ALA A 53 -2.74 17.39 6.17
CA ALA A 53 -3.85 16.55 5.74
C ALA A 53 -4.58 17.11 4.51
N THR A 54 -4.45 18.40 4.23
CA THR A 54 -4.98 19.03 3.01
C THR A 54 -4.14 18.75 1.76
N GLU A 55 -2.93 18.23 1.91
CA GLU A 55 -2.12 17.80 0.77
C GLU A 55 -2.66 16.48 0.20
N PRO A 56 -2.67 16.34 -1.13
CA PRO A 56 -3.04 15.09 -1.77
C PRO A 56 -2.04 13.98 -1.46
N TYR A 57 -2.56 12.77 -1.25
CA TYR A 57 -1.76 11.60 -0.89
C TYR A 57 -0.91 11.10 -2.05
N PHE A 58 -1.47 11.11 -3.26
CA PHE A 58 -0.76 10.71 -4.48
C PHE A 58 -0.83 11.76 -5.56
N VAL A 59 0.24 11.83 -6.33
CA VAL A 59 0.48 12.83 -7.37
C VAL A 59 0.93 12.14 -8.66
N GLY A 60 0.30 12.50 -9.77
CA GLY A 60 0.72 12.09 -11.11
C GLY A 60 2.10 12.64 -11.43
N GLN A 61 2.97 11.81 -12.01
CA GLN A 61 4.39 12.12 -12.09
C GLN A 61 4.70 13.41 -12.86
N LYS A 62 3.91 13.72 -13.89
CA LYS A 62 3.96 14.98 -14.65
C LYS A 62 3.88 16.23 -13.78
N TYR A 63 3.19 16.15 -12.64
CA TYR A 63 2.92 17.31 -11.78
C TYR A 63 3.95 17.49 -10.65
N ASN A 64 4.86 16.53 -10.43
CA ASN A 64 5.77 16.55 -9.27
C ASN A 64 6.66 17.81 -9.18
N GLU A 65 7.07 18.42 -10.29
CA GLU A 65 7.94 19.62 -10.27
C GLU A 65 7.15 20.94 -10.15
N GLN A 66 5.90 20.97 -10.61
CA GLN A 66 5.04 22.17 -10.63
C GLN A 66 4.12 22.25 -9.39
N TYR A 67 4.42 21.47 -8.34
CA TYR A 67 3.43 21.04 -7.37
C TYR A 67 2.86 22.13 -6.47
N ARG A 68 3.58 23.22 -6.22
CA ARG A 68 3.03 24.31 -5.40
C ARG A 68 1.82 24.98 -6.06
N GLU A 69 1.82 25.16 -7.38
CA GLU A 69 0.70 25.79 -8.09
C GLU A 69 -0.37 24.78 -8.53
N ALA A 70 0.04 23.55 -8.88
CA ALA A 70 -0.88 22.51 -9.30
C ALA A 70 -1.74 21.98 -8.15
N ALA A 71 -1.20 21.90 -6.92
CA ALA A 71 -1.95 21.44 -5.75
C ALA A 71 -3.16 22.34 -5.47
N GLU A 72 -3.04 23.67 -5.61
CA GLU A 72 -4.18 24.58 -5.46
C GLU A 72 -5.23 24.39 -6.55
N ARG A 73 -4.83 24.15 -7.80
CA ARG A 73 -5.76 23.83 -8.89
C ARG A 73 -6.46 22.48 -8.68
N LEU A 74 -5.74 21.50 -8.11
CA LEU A 74 -6.25 20.17 -7.82
C LEU A 74 -7.14 20.11 -6.56
N ARG A 75 -7.06 21.12 -5.67
CA ARG A 75 -7.98 21.28 -4.53
C ARG A 75 -9.40 21.67 -4.95
N GLN A 76 -9.58 22.27 -6.12
CA GLN A 76 -10.93 22.61 -6.58
C GLN A 76 -11.72 21.31 -6.82
N PRO A 77 -12.98 21.22 -6.31
CA PRO A 77 -13.88 20.14 -6.64
C PRO A 77 -13.90 19.95 -8.15
N PHE A 78 -13.85 18.70 -8.61
CA PHE A 78 -13.84 18.42 -10.04
C PHE A 78 -15.20 18.79 -10.64
N THR A 79 -15.34 20.03 -11.10
CA THR A 79 -16.51 20.57 -11.80
C THR A 79 -16.44 20.35 -13.32
N GLY A 80 -15.39 19.67 -13.77
CA GLY A 80 -15.10 19.43 -15.17
C GLY A 80 -15.84 18.23 -15.77
N LYS A 81 -15.75 18.13 -17.10
CA LYS A 81 -16.13 16.92 -17.85
C LYS A 81 -15.31 15.75 -17.32
N SER A 82 -15.93 14.56 -17.21
CA SER A 82 -15.25 13.33 -16.78
C SER A 82 -13.93 13.13 -17.54
N VAL A 83 -12.91 12.60 -16.85
CA VAL A 83 -11.62 12.21 -17.43
C VAL A 83 -11.82 11.27 -18.61
N ALA A 84 -12.85 10.43 -18.57
CA ALA A 84 -13.28 9.59 -19.69
C ALA A 84 -13.76 10.39 -20.91
N SER A 85 -14.03 11.68 -20.81
CA SER A 85 -14.37 12.57 -21.94
C SER A 85 -13.21 13.45 -22.38
N THR A 86 -12.36 13.90 -21.45
CA THR A 86 -11.26 14.84 -21.75
C THR A 86 -9.97 14.15 -22.21
N SER A 87 -9.76 12.91 -21.79
CA SER A 87 -8.50 12.20 -22.02
C SER A 87 -8.38 11.65 -23.44
N SER A 88 -7.19 11.76 -24.03
CA SER A 88 -6.90 11.21 -25.35
C SER A 88 -6.30 9.81 -25.28
N TYR A 89 -6.31 9.09 -26.42
CA TYR A 89 -5.56 7.83 -26.56
C TYR A 89 -4.06 8.03 -26.33
N ALA A 90 -3.49 9.14 -26.82
CA ALA A 90 -2.07 9.45 -26.73
C ALA A 90 -1.60 9.56 -25.27
N ASP A 91 -2.39 10.20 -24.40
CA ASP A 91 -2.06 10.32 -22.96
C ASP A 91 -1.95 8.96 -22.29
N VAL A 92 -2.83 8.02 -22.66
CA VAL A 92 -2.81 6.66 -22.10
C VAL A 92 -1.70 5.82 -22.71
N ALA A 93 -1.45 5.94 -24.02
CA ALA A 93 -0.29 5.30 -24.65
C ALA A 93 1.02 5.74 -23.97
N GLN A 94 1.17 7.04 -23.70
CA GLN A 94 2.31 7.59 -22.96
C GLN A 94 2.43 7.01 -21.53
N HIS A 95 1.32 6.81 -20.83
CA HIS A 95 1.30 6.21 -19.49
C HIS A 95 1.65 4.72 -19.48
N MET A 96 1.17 4.00 -20.50
CA MET A 96 1.34 2.56 -20.65
C MET A 96 2.75 2.20 -21.12
N ASP A 97 3.41 3.11 -21.83
CA ASP A 97 4.84 3.04 -22.10
C ASP A 97 5.65 3.34 -20.81
N TRP A 98 6.33 2.32 -20.28
CA TRP A 98 7.11 2.46 -19.06
C TRP A 98 8.25 3.48 -19.19
N THR A 99 8.74 3.75 -20.39
CA THR A 99 9.81 4.74 -20.63
C THR A 99 9.28 6.17 -20.54
N GLN A 100 8.02 6.39 -20.89
CA GLN A 100 7.38 7.72 -20.93
C GLN A 100 6.41 7.96 -19.78
N ARG A 101 6.15 6.94 -18.95
CA ARG A 101 5.21 7.00 -17.82
C ARG A 101 5.44 8.18 -16.88
N HIS A 102 6.68 8.63 -16.71
CA HIS A 102 7.00 9.77 -15.85
C HIS A 102 6.45 11.11 -16.36
N MET A 103 6.15 11.21 -17.66
CA MET A 103 5.52 12.38 -18.27
C MET A 103 4.00 12.31 -18.27
N SER A 104 3.42 11.18 -17.86
CA SER A 104 1.98 10.98 -17.83
C SER A 104 1.31 11.72 -16.66
N PRO A 105 0.11 12.28 -16.87
CA PRO A 105 -0.68 12.89 -15.80
C PRO A 105 -1.36 11.85 -14.89
N TYR A 106 -1.28 10.55 -15.20
CA TYR A 106 -2.04 9.52 -14.50
C TYR A 106 -1.30 8.85 -13.34
N ILE A 107 -2.12 8.33 -12.43
CA ILE A 107 -1.75 7.50 -11.30
C ILE A 107 -2.39 6.13 -11.53
N SER A 108 -1.57 5.07 -11.72
CA SER A 108 -2.09 3.70 -11.84
C SER A 108 -2.64 3.17 -10.52
N THR A 109 -3.81 2.56 -10.60
CA THR A 109 -4.54 1.87 -9.54
C THR A 109 -5.24 0.65 -10.12
N THR A 110 -5.80 -0.24 -9.31
CA THR A 110 -6.48 -1.46 -9.77
C THR A 110 -7.73 -1.73 -8.95
N PHE A 111 -8.79 -2.27 -9.55
CA PHE A 111 -9.92 -2.82 -8.78
C PHE A 111 -9.59 -4.18 -8.10
N SER A 112 -8.59 -4.90 -8.59
CA SER A 112 -8.22 -6.23 -8.08
C SER A 112 -7.25 -6.14 -6.90
N PHE A 113 -7.73 -6.45 -5.70
CA PHE A 113 -6.88 -6.58 -4.51
C PHE A 113 -5.85 -7.71 -4.68
N ALA A 114 -6.25 -8.81 -5.33
CA ALA A 114 -5.38 -9.95 -5.57
C ALA A 114 -4.25 -9.59 -6.55
N TRP A 115 -4.54 -8.76 -7.56
CA TRP A 115 -3.50 -8.19 -8.42
C TRP A 115 -2.53 -7.33 -7.63
N ALA A 116 -3.03 -6.49 -6.73
CA ALA A 116 -2.19 -5.66 -5.89
C ALA A 116 -1.25 -6.50 -4.99
N ILE A 117 -1.74 -7.58 -4.37
CA ILE A 117 -0.91 -8.50 -3.57
C ILE A 117 0.13 -9.20 -4.46
N TRP A 118 -0.28 -9.73 -5.60
CA TRP A 118 0.62 -10.41 -6.53
C TRP A 118 1.74 -9.48 -7.02
N GLU A 119 1.39 -8.26 -7.42
CA GLU A 119 2.35 -7.28 -7.94
C GLU A 119 3.26 -6.74 -6.83
N ALA A 120 2.73 -6.55 -5.62
CA ALA A 120 3.53 -6.16 -4.46
C ALA A 120 4.56 -7.24 -4.10
N THR A 121 4.15 -8.51 -4.03
CA THR A 121 5.06 -9.64 -3.80
C THR A 121 6.11 -9.76 -4.89
N ARG A 122 5.72 -9.61 -6.16
CA ARG A 122 6.65 -9.64 -7.29
C ARG A 122 7.68 -8.50 -7.19
N ARG A 123 7.26 -7.28 -6.87
CA ARG A 123 8.16 -6.14 -6.67
C ARG A 123 9.07 -6.32 -5.45
N TYR A 124 8.57 -6.94 -4.39
CA TYR A 124 9.35 -7.20 -3.18
C TYR A 124 10.50 -8.17 -3.47
N ARG A 125 10.21 -9.27 -4.18
CA ARG A 125 11.19 -10.31 -4.50
C ARG A 125 12.19 -9.90 -5.57
N VAL A 126 11.76 -9.14 -6.58
CA VAL A 126 12.63 -8.68 -7.69
C VAL A 126 13.40 -7.40 -7.36
N GLY A 127 12.86 -6.57 -6.47
CA GLY A 127 13.36 -5.22 -6.19
C GLY A 127 14.41 -5.13 -5.09
N LEU A 128 15.15 -4.02 -5.08
CA LEU A 128 16.02 -3.59 -3.96
C LEU A 128 15.24 -2.87 -2.83
N LYS A 129 13.93 -2.68 -3.00
CA LYS A 129 13.10 -1.88 -2.09
C LYS A 129 12.19 -2.82 -1.30
N HIS A 130 12.48 -2.98 -0.02
CA HIS A 130 11.70 -3.83 0.89
C HIS A 130 10.49 -3.09 1.50
N ASN A 131 10.44 -1.76 1.37
CA ASN A 131 9.30 -0.97 1.86
C ASN A 131 8.26 -0.89 0.74
N ILE A 132 7.40 -1.91 0.64
CA ILE A 132 6.28 -1.92 -0.29
C ILE A 132 4.99 -1.85 0.50
N GLU A 133 4.14 -0.91 0.12
CA GLU A 133 2.81 -0.73 0.70
C GLU A 133 1.73 -0.86 -0.37
N ILE A 134 0.54 -1.23 0.09
CA ILE A 134 -0.69 -1.22 -0.69
C ILE A 134 -1.60 -0.16 -0.08
N ALA A 135 -1.92 0.88 -0.86
CA ALA A 135 -2.94 1.84 -0.49
C ALA A 135 -4.32 1.36 -0.94
N ILE A 136 -5.31 1.53 -0.06
CA ILE A 136 -6.72 1.24 -0.28
C ILE A 136 -7.43 2.58 -0.45
N ILE A 137 -8.12 2.74 -1.56
CA ILE A 137 -8.67 4.03 -2.00
C ILE A 137 -10.17 3.86 -2.24
N ASP A 138 -10.99 4.77 -1.71
CA ASP A 138 -12.40 4.87 -2.04
C ASP A 138 -12.57 5.39 -3.47
N SER A 139 -13.00 4.50 -4.37
CA SER A 139 -13.16 4.79 -5.79
C SER A 139 -14.27 5.80 -6.06
N ARG A 140 -15.26 5.91 -5.16
CA ARG A 140 -16.40 6.82 -5.30
C ARG A 140 -15.99 8.29 -5.19
N GLN A 141 -14.99 8.57 -4.35
CA GLN A 141 -14.39 9.91 -4.22
C GLN A 141 -13.58 10.32 -5.45
N LEU A 142 -13.36 9.41 -6.40
CA LEU A 142 -12.63 9.65 -7.65
C LEU A 142 -13.56 9.69 -8.88
N ALA A 143 -14.87 9.70 -8.68
CA ALA A 143 -15.85 9.86 -9.76
C ALA A 143 -15.52 11.09 -10.63
N GLY A 144 -15.56 10.91 -11.95
CA GLY A 144 -15.15 11.93 -12.92
C GLY A 144 -13.65 12.22 -13.01
N ARG A 145 -12.81 11.83 -12.03
CA ARG A 145 -11.34 12.00 -12.04
C ARG A 145 -10.56 10.76 -12.46
N ALA A 146 -11.23 9.63 -12.59
CA ALA A 146 -10.63 8.38 -13.02
C ALA A 146 -11.39 7.77 -14.20
N ALA A 147 -10.69 6.93 -14.95
CA ALA A 147 -11.26 6.11 -16.00
C ALA A 147 -10.52 4.76 -16.03
N THR A 148 -11.16 3.70 -16.52
CA THR A 148 -10.42 2.46 -16.74
C THR A 148 -9.42 2.67 -17.87
N ALA A 149 -8.23 2.08 -17.77
CA ALA A 149 -7.26 2.14 -18.86
C ALA A 149 -7.85 1.55 -20.15
N LEU A 150 -8.73 0.54 -20.02
CA LEU A 150 -9.40 -0.11 -21.13
C LEU A 150 -10.37 0.83 -21.87
N GLU A 151 -11.18 1.58 -21.13
CA GLU A 151 -12.08 2.61 -21.66
C GLU A 151 -11.32 3.65 -22.47
N LEU A 152 -10.18 4.13 -21.95
CA LEU A 152 -9.37 5.13 -22.63
C LEU A 152 -8.61 4.58 -23.84
N LEU A 153 -8.06 3.36 -23.76
CA LEU A 153 -7.37 2.71 -24.88
C LEU A 153 -8.31 2.50 -26.08
N ARG A 154 -9.57 2.17 -25.83
CA ARG A 154 -10.58 1.92 -26.87
C ARG A 154 -10.94 3.17 -27.70
N LYS A 155 -10.64 4.37 -27.21
CA LYS A 155 -10.84 5.61 -27.97
C LYS A 155 -9.91 5.75 -29.18
N GLY A 156 -8.76 5.08 -29.16
CA GLY A 156 -7.79 5.18 -30.26
C GLY A 156 -8.31 4.53 -31.54
N ALA A 157 -8.37 5.31 -32.61
CA ALA A 157 -8.69 4.80 -33.94
C ALA A 157 -7.62 3.79 -34.40
N PRO A 158 -7.94 2.79 -35.24
CA PRO A 158 -6.98 1.75 -35.62
C PRO A 158 -5.63 2.26 -36.16
N ASN A 159 -5.62 3.41 -36.85
CA ASN A 159 -4.43 4.07 -37.39
C ASN A 159 -3.62 4.87 -36.35
N GLU A 160 -4.21 5.22 -35.21
CA GLU A 160 -3.55 5.94 -34.11
C GLU A 160 -2.89 4.99 -33.12
N ARG A 161 -3.24 3.70 -33.16
CA ARG A 161 -2.80 2.72 -32.17
C ARG A 161 -1.31 2.44 -32.28
N HIS A 162 -0.64 2.55 -31.14
CA HIS A 162 0.74 2.13 -30.97
C HIS A 162 0.92 0.62 -31.23
N LEU A 163 2.13 0.20 -31.64
CA LEU A 163 2.46 -1.20 -31.92
C LEU A 163 2.21 -2.12 -30.71
N ASP A 164 2.42 -1.62 -29.49
CA ASP A 164 2.16 -2.33 -28.24
C ASP A 164 0.69 -2.28 -27.76
N TYR A 165 -0.24 -1.73 -28.55
CA TYR A 165 -1.65 -1.56 -28.16
C TYR A 165 -2.25 -2.83 -27.54
N TRP A 166 -2.09 -3.99 -28.20
CA TRP A 166 -2.67 -5.25 -27.73
C TRP A 166 -1.98 -5.81 -26.49
N LYS A 167 -0.72 -5.45 -26.24
CA LYS A 167 -0.02 -5.78 -25.00
C LYS A 167 -0.59 -4.94 -23.84
N TRP A 168 -0.74 -3.64 -24.04
CA TRP A 168 -1.33 -2.73 -23.05
C TRP A 168 -2.79 -3.05 -22.78
N TYR A 169 -3.57 -3.36 -23.80
CA TYR A 169 -4.96 -3.78 -23.68
C TYR A 169 -5.10 -5.04 -22.82
N ARG A 170 -4.29 -6.07 -23.09
CA ARG A 170 -4.29 -7.29 -22.27
C ARG A 170 -3.86 -7.01 -20.84
N PHE A 171 -2.80 -6.23 -20.64
CA PHE A 171 -2.37 -5.83 -19.31
C PHE A 171 -3.49 -5.10 -18.55
N ALA A 172 -4.11 -4.08 -19.14
CA ALA A 172 -5.18 -3.30 -18.53
C ALA A 172 -6.41 -4.14 -18.18
N LEU A 173 -6.69 -5.18 -18.95
CA LEU A 173 -7.76 -6.14 -18.70
C LEU A 173 -7.39 -7.09 -17.54
N GLU A 174 -6.21 -7.70 -17.59
CA GLU A 174 -5.74 -8.63 -16.56
C GLU A 174 -5.60 -7.96 -15.19
N SER A 175 -5.01 -6.77 -15.18
CA SER A 175 -4.77 -5.99 -13.97
C SER A 175 -5.97 -5.18 -13.49
N GLN A 176 -7.07 -5.12 -14.25
CA GLN A 176 -8.18 -4.20 -13.98
C GLN A 176 -7.69 -2.75 -13.71
N ASP A 177 -6.75 -2.28 -14.55
CA ASP A 177 -6.05 -1.00 -14.40
C ASP A 177 -6.99 0.21 -14.51
N VAL A 178 -6.95 1.05 -13.49
CA VAL A 178 -7.68 2.31 -13.41
C VAL A 178 -6.68 3.46 -13.34
N LEU A 179 -6.87 4.44 -14.21
CA LEU A 179 -6.01 5.61 -14.32
C LEU A 179 -6.70 6.81 -13.68
N VAL A 180 -6.14 7.29 -12.57
CA VAL A 180 -6.61 8.51 -11.90
C VAL A 180 -5.82 9.69 -12.42
N HIS A 181 -6.48 10.71 -12.95
CA HIS A 181 -5.82 11.89 -13.49
C HIS A 181 -5.45 12.88 -12.38
N GLY A 182 -4.22 13.40 -12.42
CA GLY A 182 -3.80 14.48 -11.52
C GLY A 182 -3.36 13.97 -10.15
N SER A 183 -4.28 13.91 -9.20
CA SER A 183 -3.98 13.56 -7.80
C SER A 183 -5.09 12.75 -7.14
N ILE A 184 -4.71 11.95 -6.15
CA ILE A 184 -5.64 11.27 -5.24
C ILE A 184 -5.64 12.05 -3.92
N PRO A 185 -6.76 12.63 -3.48
CA PRO A 185 -6.83 13.37 -2.22
C PRO A 185 -6.65 12.43 -1.04
N SER A 186 -6.13 12.96 0.08
CA SER A 186 -5.93 12.18 1.31
C SER A 186 -7.23 11.61 1.87
N SER A 187 -8.35 12.33 1.73
CA SER A 187 -9.69 11.84 2.13
C SER A 187 -10.14 10.58 1.39
N ALA A 188 -9.64 10.35 0.17
CA ALA A 188 -9.98 9.16 -0.61
C ALA A 188 -9.11 7.95 -0.26
N VAL A 189 -7.96 8.15 0.39
CA VAL A 189 -7.10 7.05 0.81
C VAL A 189 -7.54 6.58 2.19
N LEU A 190 -8.27 5.47 2.22
CA LEU A 190 -8.74 4.87 3.46
C LEU A 190 -7.52 4.45 4.29
N ALA A 191 -6.65 3.62 3.74
CA ALA A 191 -5.48 3.11 4.45
C ALA A 191 -4.29 2.90 3.53
N SER A 192 -3.10 2.84 4.11
CA SER A 192 -1.89 2.32 3.46
C SER A 192 -1.24 1.31 4.37
N VAL A 193 -0.99 0.12 3.83
CA VAL A 193 -0.63 -1.04 4.64
C VAL A 193 0.65 -1.70 4.10
N PRO A 194 1.67 -1.94 4.94
CA PRO A 194 2.87 -2.68 4.54
C PRO A 194 2.55 -4.08 4.06
N LEU A 195 3.15 -4.50 2.94
CA LEU A 195 2.93 -5.83 2.36
C LEU A 195 3.14 -6.95 3.39
N LEU A 196 4.22 -6.87 4.18
CA LEU A 196 4.57 -7.88 5.19
C LEU A 196 3.49 -8.06 6.26
N SER A 197 2.73 -7.01 6.58
CA SER A 197 1.64 -7.10 7.56
C SER A 197 0.38 -7.79 7.04
N ILE A 198 0.33 -8.08 5.74
CA ILE A 198 -0.81 -8.71 5.06
C ILE A 198 -0.51 -10.19 4.73
N ILE A 199 0.76 -10.55 4.49
CA ILE A 199 1.13 -11.89 4.00
C ILE A 199 0.64 -13.00 4.93
N ASP A 200 0.80 -12.86 6.24
CA ASP A 200 0.36 -13.86 7.23
C ASP A 200 -1.17 -13.86 7.45
N LYS A 201 -1.88 -12.87 6.89
CA LYS A 201 -3.34 -12.72 7.00
C LYS A 201 -4.09 -13.27 5.79
N LEU A 202 -3.38 -13.65 4.73
CA LEU A 202 -3.98 -14.24 3.53
C LEU A 202 -4.78 -15.52 3.86
N PRO A 203 -5.86 -15.81 3.09
CA PRO A 203 -6.56 -17.11 3.14
C PRO A 203 -5.64 -18.31 2.91
N SER A 204 -6.04 -19.48 3.41
CA SER A 204 -5.15 -20.66 3.43
C SER A 204 -4.78 -21.19 2.05
N TYR A 205 -5.62 -20.98 1.04
CA TYR A 205 -5.34 -21.35 -0.36
C TYR A 205 -4.23 -20.51 -1.04
N PHE A 206 -3.72 -19.46 -0.38
CA PHE A 206 -2.53 -18.72 -0.84
C PHE A 206 -1.21 -19.37 -0.38
N PHE A 207 -1.25 -20.40 0.47
CA PHE A 207 -0.06 -21.03 1.05
C PHE A 207 0.17 -22.45 0.52
N ARG A 208 1.45 -22.87 0.47
CA ARG A 208 1.81 -24.24 0.09
C ARG A 208 1.35 -25.21 1.18
N GLN A 209 0.50 -26.17 0.81
CA GLN A 209 -0.02 -27.19 1.74
C GLN A 209 1.09 -28.05 2.36
N ASP A 210 2.18 -28.29 1.62
CA ASP A 210 3.28 -29.17 2.04
C ASP A 210 4.24 -28.53 3.05
N THR A 211 4.17 -27.22 3.29
CA THR A 211 5.16 -26.47 4.10
C THR A 211 4.81 -26.36 5.59
N ILE A 212 3.74 -27.00 6.05
CA ILE A 212 3.28 -26.85 7.45
C ILE A 212 4.30 -27.44 8.45
N VAL A 213 5.10 -28.44 8.03
CA VAL A 213 6.01 -29.16 8.92
C VAL A 213 7.32 -28.38 9.21
N ASP A 214 7.79 -27.53 8.28
CA ASP A 214 9.13 -26.94 8.34
C ASP A 214 9.14 -25.41 8.57
N LYS A 215 8.12 -24.85 9.24
CA LYS A 215 8.03 -23.40 9.53
C LYS A 215 9.24 -22.83 10.27
N ARG A 216 10.02 -23.66 10.98
CA ARG A 216 11.20 -23.22 11.73
C ARG A 216 12.41 -22.90 10.85
N SER A 217 12.39 -23.31 9.57
CA SER A 217 13.56 -23.26 8.70
C SER A 217 13.44 -22.26 7.54
N SER A 218 12.27 -21.68 7.28
CA SER A 218 12.11 -20.74 6.16
C SER A 218 12.68 -19.37 6.52
N SER A 219 13.73 -18.97 5.81
CA SER A 219 14.40 -17.68 6.00
C SER A 219 13.54 -16.46 5.61
N SER A 220 12.52 -16.65 4.78
CA SER A 220 11.66 -15.58 4.27
C SER A 220 10.18 -15.88 4.47
N GLN A 221 9.42 -14.88 4.94
CA GLN A 221 7.95 -14.93 5.03
C GLN A 221 7.26 -15.17 3.68
N PHE A 222 7.98 -15.03 2.57
CA PHE A 222 7.43 -15.28 1.24
C PHE A 222 7.56 -16.74 0.80
N ASP A 223 8.39 -17.55 1.45
CA ASP A 223 8.63 -18.94 1.04
C ASP A 223 7.39 -19.82 1.26
N ILE A 224 6.49 -19.40 2.17
CA ILE A 224 5.22 -20.07 2.45
C ILE A 224 4.18 -19.90 1.34
N LEU A 225 4.35 -18.92 0.44
CA LEU A 225 3.38 -18.62 -0.61
C LEU A 225 3.35 -19.70 -1.68
N SER A 226 2.15 -20.05 -2.14
CA SER A 226 1.95 -21.13 -3.13
C SER A 226 2.39 -20.77 -4.53
N TRP A 227 2.65 -19.50 -4.81
CA TRP A 227 3.25 -19.05 -6.07
C TRP A 227 4.70 -18.61 -5.89
N ASP A 228 5.51 -18.92 -6.91
CA ASP A 228 6.83 -18.35 -7.04
C ASP A 228 6.90 -17.35 -8.20
N THR A 229 7.27 -16.11 -7.89
CA THR A 229 7.48 -15.07 -8.89
C THR A 229 8.88 -15.13 -9.53
N MET A 230 9.78 -15.95 -9.01
CA MET A 230 11.18 -16.04 -9.47
C MET A 230 11.38 -17.15 -10.50
N ASP A 231 10.75 -18.31 -10.31
CA ASP A 231 11.07 -19.51 -11.09
C ASP A 231 10.57 -19.49 -12.54
N ARG A 232 9.52 -18.72 -12.84
CA ARG A 232 9.02 -18.41 -14.20
C ARG A 232 8.39 -17.02 -14.15
N LYS A 233 8.02 -16.39 -15.27
CA LYS A 233 7.13 -15.22 -15.25
C LYS A 233 5.68 -15.74 -15.26
N PRO A 234 5.08 -16.20 -14.13
CA PRO A 234 3.69 -16.61 -14.16
C PRO A 234 2.86 -15.42 -14.63
N SER A 235 1.91 -15.66 -15.53
CA SER A 235 0.92 -14.64 -15.85
C SER A 235 -0.01 -14.48 -14.65
N PHE A 236 -0.60 -13.30 -14.49
CA PHE A 236 -1.61 -13.09 -13.45
C PHE A 236 -2.78 -14.06 -13.62
N ARG A 237 -3.14 -14.36 -14.87
CA ARG A 237 -4.17 -15.34 -15.19
C ARG A 237 -3.84 -16.74 -14.66
N GLN A 238 -2.59 -17.19 -14.78
CA GLN A 238 -2.16 -18.47 -14.21
C GLN A 238 -2.28 -18.44 -12.69
N PHE A 239 -1.83 -17.36 -12.06
CA PHE A 239 -1.99 -17.16 -10.61
C PHE A 239 -3.46 -17.26 -10.17
N CYS A 240 -4.38 -16.57 -10.86
CA CYS A 240 -5.82 -16.66 -10.54
C CYS A 240 -6.33 -18.11 -10.66
N GLN A 241 -5.96 -18.82 -11.72
CA GLN A 241 -6.35 -20.21 -11.92
C GLN A 241 -5.81 -21.10 -10.79
N ASP A 242 -4.52 -20.98 -10.46
CA ASP A 242 -3.87 -21.78 -9.43
C ASP A 242 -4.50 -21.55 -8.05
N MET A 243 -4.83 -20.29 -7.71
CA MET A 243 -5.48 -19.98 -6.42
C MET A 243 -6.92 -20.52 -6.38
N SER A 244 -7.66 -20.43 -7.49
CA SER A 244 -9.02 -20.96 -7.59
C SER A 244 -9.02 -22.48 -7.48
N ASP A 245 -8.10 -23.15 -8.16
CA ASP A 245 -7.95 -24.60 -8.10
C ASP A 245 -7.54 -25.06 -6.71
N GLN A 246 -6.62 -24.34 -6.04
CA GLN A 246 -6.26 -24.63 -4.66
C GLN A 246 -7.45 -24.45 -3.72
N PHE A 247 -8.21 -23.37 -3.86
CA PHE A 247 -9.43 -23.15 -3.07
C PHE A 247 -10.43 -24.29 -3.27
N LEU A 248 -10.70 -24.71 -4.51
CA LEU A 248 -11.68 -25.76 -4.81
C LEU A 248 -11.23 -27.16 -4.37
N ARG A 249 -9.93 -27.40 -4.18
CA ARG A 249 -9.41 -28.64 -3.59
C ARG A 249 -9.53 -28.69 -2.07
N LEU A 250 -9.78 -27.56 -1.40
CA LEU A 250 -9.97 -27.54 0.05
C LEU A 250 -11.29 -28.23 0.43
N PRO A 251 -11.34 -28.93 1.59
CA PRO A 251 -12.60 -29.39 2.17
C PRO A 251 -13.60 -28.23 2.33
N THR A 252 -14.89 -28.53 2.24
CA THR A 252 -15.96 -27.51 2.29
C THR A 252 -15.87 -26.63 3.55
N GLU A 253 -15.52 -27.21 4.69
CA GLU A 253 -15.34 -26.51 5.97
C GLU A 253 -14.19 -25.48 5.88
N HIS A 254 -13.11 -25.85 5.20
CA HIS A 254 -11.96 -24.97 5.00
C HIS A 254 -12.28 -23.85 4.01
N ARG A 255 -13.04 -24.15 2.95
CA ARG A 255 -13.54 -23.14 2.00
C ARG A 255 -14.45 -22.13 2.70
N LEU A 256 -15.39 -22.59 3.53
CA LEU A 256 -16.26 -21.72 4.33
C LEU A 256 -15.46 -20.86 5.30
N ARG A 257 -14.49 -21.44 6.02
CA ARG A 257 -13.60 -20.68 6.92
C ARG A 257 -12.81 -19.59 6.18
N ASP A 258 -12.27 -19.92 5.01
CA ASP A 258 -11.49 -18.97 4.22
C ASP A 258 -12.35 -17.87 3.58
N ALA A 259 -13.53 -18.23 3.09
CA ALA A 259 -14.49 -17.28 2.54
C ALA A 259 -15.12 -16.39 3.62
N THR A 260 -15.15 -16.80 4.90
CA THR A 260 -15.69 -16.00 6.01
C THR A 260 -14.57 -15.36 6.82
N GLY A 261 -14.08 -16.04 7.86
CA GLY A 261 -13.13 -15.51 8.83
C GLY A 261 -11.82 -15.02 8.20
N SER A 262 -11.23 -15.77 7.26
CA SER A 262 -9.98 -15.32 6.61
C SER A 262 -10.21 -14.09 5.72
N SER A 263 -11.38 -13.96 5.10
CA SER A 263 -11.75 -12.80 4.28
C SER A 263 -11.99 -11.55 5.14
N VAL A 264 -12.67 -11.69 6.28
CA VAL A 264 -12.82 -10.62 7.29
C VAL A 264 -11.46 -10.20 7.83
N ARG A 265 -10.60 -11.17 8.19
CA ARG A 265 -9.24 -10.91 8.68
C ARG A 265 -8.41 -10.12 7.68
N LEU A 266 -8.45 -10.48 6.40
CA LEU A 266 -7.72 -9.78 5.35
C LEU A 266 -8.29 -8.37 5.12
N ALA A 267 -9.62 -8.21 5.06
CA ALA A 267 -10.27 -6.91 4.93
C ALA A 267 -9.93 -5.97 6.08
N MET A 268 -10.01 -6.47 7.33
CA MET A 268 -9.59 -5.74 8.52
C MET A 268 -8.11 -5.36 8.46
N SER A 269 -7.25 -6.23 7.96
CA SER A 269 -5.81 -5.92 7.83
C SER A 269 -5.56 -4.80 6.82
N PHE A 270 -6.30 -4.78 5.71
CA PHE A 270 -6.25 -3.70 4.73
C PHE A 270 -6.78 -2.37 5.27
N LEU A 271 -7.83 -2.38 6.07
CA LEU A 271 -8.52 -1.17 6.54
C LEU A 271 -8.18 -0.79 7.98
N ARG A 272 -7.27 -1.51 8.65
CA ARG A 272 -7.04 -1.40 10.09
C ARG A 272 -6.86 0.05 10.58
N PRO A 273 -5.93 0.86 10.03
CA PRO A 273 -5.70 2.21 10.55
C PRO A 273 -6.96 3.08 10.44
N TRP A 274 -7.64 3.01 9.31
CA TRP A 274 -8.88 3.73 9.03
C TRP A 274 -10.02 3.29 9.95
N PHE A 275 -10.24 1.98 10.04
CA PHE A 275 -11.32 1.41 10.85
C PHE A 275 -11.19 1.83 12.31
N HIS A 276 -9.98 1.75 12.88
CA HIS A 276 -9.73 2.20 14.25
C HIS A 276 -9.99 3.70 14.45
N SER A 277 -9.78 4.54 13.44
CA SER A 277 -10.08 5.96 13.55
C SER A 277 -11.57 6.28 13.42
N VAL A 278 -12.33 5.50 12.63
CA VAL A 278 -13.73 5.82 12.29
C VAL A 278 -14.73 5.09 13.19
N VAL A 279 -14.43 3.89 13.67
CA VAL A 279 -15.40 3.03 14.39
C VAL A 279 -15.96 3.64 15.69
N VAL A 280 -15.25 4.58 16.29
CA VAL A 280 -15.72 5.33 17.48
C VAL A 280 -16.80 6.34 17.11
N ASP A 281 -16.60 7.04 15.99
CA ASP A 281 -17.43 8.18 15.57
C ASP A 281 -18.58 7.73 14.65
N ASP A 282 -18.29 6.87 13.67
CA ASP A 282 -19.26 6.27 12.75
C ASP A 282 -19.07 4.75 12.65
N PHE A 283 -19.69 4.06 13.59
CA PHE A 283 -19.70 2.60 13.65
C PHE A 283 -20.28 1.96 12.39
N THR A 284 -21.33 2.55 11.83
CA THR A 284 -22.04 2.00 10.67
C THR A 284 -21.20 2.11 9.42
N GLU A 285 -20.62 3.28 9.13
CA GLU A 285 -19.73 3.46 7.98
C GLU A 285 -18.51 2.53 8.07
N ALA A 286 -17.89 2.44 9.26
CA ALA A 286 -16.73 1.60 9.50
C ALA A 286 -17.02 0.13 9.21
N THR A 287 -18.11 -0.41 9.79
CA THR A 287 -18.50 -1.82 9.62
C THR A 287 -18.97 -2.11 8.20
N GLU A 288 -19.74 -1.22 7.58
CA GLU A 288 -20.21 -1.36 6.20
C GLU A 288 -19.05 -1.41 5.20
N THR A 289 -18.07 -0.52 5.35
CA THR A 289 -16.91 -0.47 4.45
C THR A 289 -16.05 -1.73 4.56
N VAL A 290 -15.77 -2.20 5.79
CA VAL A 290 -15.06 -3.48 5.98
C VAL A 290 -15.86 -4.65 5.41
N ARG A 291 -17.18 -4.65 5.60
CA ARG A 291 -18.08 -5.69 5.08
C ARG A 291 -18.05 -5.77 3.57
N SER A 292 -18.14 -4.63 2.89
CA SER A 292 -18.03 -4.57 1.43
C SER A 292 -16.70 -5.15 0.93
N LEU A 293 -15.58 -4.79 1.58
CA LEU A 293 -14.26 -5.33 1.19
C LEU A 293 -14.14 -6.83 1.47
N ALA A 294 -14.63 -7.29 2.63
CA ALA A 294 -14.64 -8.70 2.99
C ALA A 294 -15.44 -9.53 1.98
N PHE A 295 -16.56 -9.02 1.47
CA PHE A 295 -17.34 -9.70 0.43
C PHE A 295 -16.61 -9.83 -0.90
N ILE A 296 -15.91 -8.78 -1.32
CA ILE A 296 -15.09 -8.83 -2.54
C ILE A 296 -14.00 -9.90 -2.40
N ILE A 297 -13.36 -9.98 -1.24
CA ILE A 297 -12.33 -10.99 -0.95
C ILE A 297 -12.92 -12.41 -0.93
N ALA A 298 -14.04 -12.60 -0.24
CA ALA A 298 -14.71 -13.89 -0.10
C ALA A 298 -15.12 -14.51 -1.44
N GLN A 299 -15.60 -13.67 -2.36
CA GLN A 299 -16.11 -14.10 -3.66
C GLN A 299 -15.01 -14.31 -4.70
N TRP A 300 -13.82 -13.76 -4.47
CA TRP A 300 -12.74 -13.77 -5.46
C TRP A 300 -12.31 -15.17 -5.93
N PRO A 301 -12.01 -16.18 -5.07
CA PRO A 301 -11.48 -17.46 -5.53
C PRO A 301 -12.50 -18.31 -6.32
N ALA A 302 -13.80 -18.16 -6.02
CA ALA A 302 -14.87 -18.86 -6.72
C ALA A 302 -16.22 -18.12 -6.52
N GLN A 303 -16.53 -17.18 -7.42
CA GLN A 303 -17.75 -16.36 -7.31
C GLN A 303 -19.04 -17.18 -7.32
N TRP A 304 -19.11 -18.18 -8.21
CA TRP A 304 -20.28 -19.05 -8.33
C TRP A 304 -20.55 -19.81 -7.03
N TRP A 305 -19.48 -20.35 -6.43
CA TRP A 305 -19.56 -21.08 -5.17
C TRP A 305 -20.07 -20.17 -4.05
N SER A 306 -19.56 -18.94 -3.97
CA SER A 306 -20.03 -17.98 -2.96
C SER A 306 -21.49 -17.54 -3.14
N ARG A 307 -22.07 -17.68 -4.34
CA ARG A 307 -23.50 -17.42 -4.58
C ARG A 307 -24.39 -18.57 -4.11
N GLU A 308 -23.87 -19.79 -4.11
CA GLU A 308 -24.57 -20.99 -3.61
C GLU A 308 -24.56 -21.07 -2.08
N HIS A 309 -23.63 -20.38 -1.43
CA HIS A 309 -23.45 -20.35 0.02
C HIS A 309 -23.86 -18.98 0.61
N LEU A 310 -25.17 -18.74 0.72
CA LEU A 310 -25.72 -17.47 1.21
C LEU A 310 -25.34 -17.17 2.67
N GLU A 311 -25.09 -18.21 3.46
CA GLU A 311 -24.66 -18.12 4.86
C GLU A 311 -23.34 -17.35 5.04
N ILE A 312 -22.49 -17.29 4.01
CA ILE A 312 -21.25 -16.49 4.02
C ILE A 312 -21.57 -15.02 4.30
N ARG A 313 -22.70 -14.52 3.79
CA ARG A 313 -23.13 -13.13 4.02
C ARG A 313 -23.44 -12.84 5.47
N ASP A 314 -24.24 -13.68 6.07
CA ASP A 314 -24.68 -13.52 7.45
C ASP A 314 -23.51 -13.69 8.43
N VAL A 315 -22.62 -14.66 8.15
CA VAL A 315 -21.42 -14.90 8.97
C VAL A 315 -20.44 -13.73 8.87
N ILE A 316 -20.12 -13.22 7.67
CA ILE A 316 -19.24 -12.05 7.50
C ILE A 316 -19.81 -10.84 8.23
N HIS A 317 -21.11 -10.57 8.05
CA HIS A 317 -21.78 -9.46 8.73
C HIS A 317 -21.65 -9.58 10.26
N SER A 318 -21.99 -10.76 10.81
CA SER A 318 -21.94 -11.00 12.25
C SER A 318 -20.52 -10.88 12.80
N LEU A 319 -19.51 -11.43 12.10
CA LEU A 319 -18.11 -11.33 12.52
C LEU A 319 -17.62 -9.88 12.57
N ILE A 320 -17.95 -9.09 11.54
CA ILE A 320 -17.52 -7.68 11.48
C ILE A 320 -18.23 -6.84 12.54
N GLN A 321 -19.52 -7.09 12.76
CA GLN A 321 -20.27 -6.41 13.81
C GLN A 321 -19.66 -6.69 15.19
N SER A 322 -19.41 -7.96 15.52
CA SER A 322 -18.79 -8.36 16.79
C SER A 322 -17.38 -7.76 16.96
N VAL A 323 -16.53 -7.84 15.93
CA VAL A 323 -15.17 -7.27 15.98
C VAL A 323 -15.23 -5.75 16.11
N GLY A 324 -16.16 -5.09 15.42
CA GLY A 324 -16.34 -3.65 15.54
C GLY A 324 -16.75 -3.25 16.95
N GLU A 325 -17.72 -3.95 17.54
CA GLU A 325 -18.17 -3.68 18.91
C GLU A 325 -17.01 -3.83 19.89
N GLU A 326 -16.23 -4.91 19.78
CA GLU A 326 -15.05 -5.15 20.61
C GLU A 326 -14.00 -4.04 20.48
N VAL A 327 -13.66 -3.64 19.24
CA VAL A 327 -12.68 -2.56 19.00
C VAL A 327 -13.18 -1.23 19.56
N ARG A 328 -14.45 -0.91 19.35
CA ARG A 328 -15.07 0.33 19.83
C ARG A 328 -15.06 0.40 21.35
N GLU A 329 -15.50 -0.66 22.02
CA GLU A 329 -15.52 -0.70 23.49
C GLU A 329 -14.10 -0.68 24.08
N LYS A 330 -13.13 -1.35 23.45
CA LYS A 330 -11.72 -1.27 23.84
C LYS A 330 -11.17 0.15 23.72
N GLN A 331 -11.49 0.87 22.65
CA GLN A 331 -11.03 2.25 22.46
C GLN A 331 -11.68 3.23 23.45
N LYS A 332 -12.98 3.08 23.72
CA LYS A 332 -13.65 3.84 24.78
C LYS A 332 -13.03 3.56 26.15
N GLY A 333 -12.68 2.31 26.44
CA GLY A 333 -11.98 1.91 27.66
C GLY A 333 -10.63 2.60 27.82
N MET A 334 -9.78 2.56 26.79
CA MET A 334 -8.46 3.22 26.80
C MET A 334 -8.60 4.75 26.95
N ALA A 335 -9.56 5.37 26.26
CA ALA A 335 -9.81 6.81 26.39
C ALA A 335 -10.27 7.18 27.81
N ALA A 336 -11.15 6.38 28.43
CA ALA A 336 -11.60 6.61 29.80
C ALA A 336 -10.47 6.41 30.83
N GLU A 337 -9.59 5.43 30.62
CA GLU A 337 -8.41 5.22 31.45
C GLU A 337 -7.42 6.38 31.34
N GLU A 338 -7.18 6.89 30.13
CA GLU A 338 -6.32 8.05 29.91
C GLU A 338 -6.88 9.32 30.52
N VAL A 339 -8.20 9.57 30.40
CA VAL A 339 -8.86 10.70 31.07
C VAL A 339 -8.70 10.59 32.59
N ARG A 340 -8.88 9.39 33.16
CA ARG A 340 -8.68 9.17 34.61
C ARG A 340 -7.22 9.45 35.01
N ARG A 341 -6.26 9.02 34.20
CA ARG A 341 -4.82 9.28 34.41
C ARG A 341 -4.50 10.77 34.38
N LEU A 342 -5.02 11.50 33.39
CA LEU A 342 -4.84 12.94 33.25
C LEU A 342 -5.51 13.73 34.37
N GLN A 343 -6.71 13.33 34.81
CA GLN A 343 -7.35 13.91 35.99
C GLN A 343 -6.49 13.73 37.24
N GLY A 344 -5.90 12.54 37.45
CA GLY A 344 -4.97 12.31 38.55
C GLY A 344 -3.72 13.19 38.49
N MET A 345 -3.16 13.41 37.28
CA MET A 345 -2.05 14.34 37.09
C MET A 345 -2.45 15.79 37.39
N PHE A 346 -3.64 16.21 36.98
CA PHE A 346 -4.14 17.57 37.21
C PHE A 346 -4.40 17.81 38.70
N SER A 347 -5.03 16.87 39.42
CA SER A 347 -5.23 16.98 40.87
C SER A 347 -3.91 16.99 41.64
N ASN A 348 -2.89 16.25 41.19
CA ASN A 348 -1.57 16.33 41.79
C ASN A 348 -0.90 17.69 41.55
N LEU A 349 -1.07 18.28 40.36
CA LEU A 349 -0.54 19.60 40.03
C LEU A 349 -1.26 20.71 40.81
N GLU A 350 -2.58 20.63 40.92
CA GLU A 350 -3.41 21.54 41.71
C GLU A 350 -2.95 21.55 43.17
N ARG A 351 -2.72 20.37 43.77
CA ARG A 351 -2.19 20.27 45.13
C ARG A 351 -0.81 20.90 45.29
N VAL A 352 0.09 20.75 44.31
CA VAL A 352 1.43 21.38 44.36
C VAL A 352 1.31 22.91 44.29
N VAL A 353 0.38 23.43 43.49
CA VAL A 353 0.12 24.88 43.43
C VAL A 353 -0.47 25.39 44.74
N GLU A 354 -1.43 24.66 45.34
CA GLU A 354 -1.98 25.00 46.67
C GLU A 354 -0.89 24.97 47.75
N ASP A 355 -0.03 23.95 47.77
CA ASP A 355 1.09 23.84 48.70
C ASP A 355 2.08 25.02 48.53
N ASP A 356 2.38 25.43 47.29
CA ASP A 356 3.25 26.59 47.00
C ASP A 356 2.60 27.90 47.47
N GLU A 357 1.30 28.11 47.23
CA GLU A 357 0.55 29.30 47.69
C GLU A 357 0.51 29.37 49.23
N GLU A 358 0.29 28.25 49.92
CA GLU A 358 0.31 28.19 51.39
C GLU A 358 1.71 28.52 51.96
N THR A 359 2.79 28.07 51.31
CA THR A 359 4.15 28.40 51.75
C THR A 359 4.51 29.87 51.53
N GLU A 360 4.05 30.48 50.44
CA GLU A 360 4.28 31.90 50.16
C GLU A 360 3.59 32.79 51.21
N ILE A 361 2.32 32.50 51.54
CA ILE A 361 1.57 33.22 52.58
C ILE A 361 2.20 33.04 53.96
N GLY A 362 2.66 31.82 54.28
CA GLY A 362 3.34 31.53 55.54
C GLY A 362 4.66 32.29 55.71
N SER A 363 5.40 32.54 54.62
CA SER A 363 6.67 33.27 54.65
C SER A 363 6.52 34.79 54.80
N SER A 364 5.37 35.36 54.41
CA SER A 364 5.15 36.82 54.40
C SER A 364 4.84 37.42 55.79
N VAL A 365 4.49 36.61 56.79
CA VAL A 365 3.98 37.13 58.08
C VAL A 365 5.09 37.39 59.12
N ASP A 366 6.31 36.87 58.93
CA ASP A 366 7.40 36.98 59.93
C ASP A 366 8.43 38.10 59.64
N SER A 367 8.17 38.98 58.65
CA SER A 367 9.05 40.12 58.32
C SER A 367 8.59 41.44 58.95
N THR A 368 8.25 41.42 60.24
CA THR A 368 7.90 42.66 60.99
C THR A 368 8.70 42.82 62.28
N ASP A 369 10.04 42.81 62.23
CA ASP A 369 10.88 43.61 63.14
C ASP A 369 12.37 43.50 62.73
N ASP A 370 12.86 44.43 61.92
CA ASP A 370 14.18 45.06 62.13
C ASP A 370 14.47 46.06 60.99
N MET A 371 14.18 47.33 61.28
CA MET A 371 14.74 48.47 60.56
C MET A 371 16.24 48.55 60.84
N VAL A 372 17.09 48.06 59.92
CA VAL A 372 18.47 48.56 59.80
C VAL A 372 18.77 48.89 58.36
N GLU A 373 18.86 50.19 58.12
CA GLU A 373 19.28 50.87 56.91
C GLU A 373 20.72 50.48 56.55
N ALA A 374 20.90 49.52 55.64
CA ALA A 374 22.19 49.19 55.04
C ALA A 374 22.08 49.20 53.51
N LYS A 375 22.62 50.28 52.94
CA LYS A 375 22.82 50.50 51.52
C LYS A 375 23.90 49.53 51.01
N VAL A 376 23.50 48.45 50.34
CA VAL A 376 24.41 47.53 49.66
C VAL A 376 23.95 47.35 48.22
N GLU A 377 24.81 47.77 47.29
CA GLU A 377 24.74 47.41 45.88
C GLU A 377 25.03 45.91 45.75
N GLU A 378 24.01 45.11 45.45
CA GLU A 378 24.21 43.68 45.21
C GLU A 378 23.70 43.29 43.82
N SER A 379 24.64 42.77 43.04
CA SER A 379 24.51 42.31 41.67
C SER A 379 23.59 41.09 41.61
N VAL A 380 22.48 41.20 40.89
CA VAL A 380 21.57 40.11 40.55
C VAL A 380 22.33 39.03 39.77
N VAL A 381 22.70 37.94 40.47
CA VAL A 381 23.15 36.69 39.85
C VAL A 381 21.96 35.76 39.79
N MET A 382 21.42 35.57 38.58
CA MET A 382 20.42 34.54 38.30
C MET A 382 20.94 33.15 38.70
N PRO A 383 20.15 32.33 39.42
CA PRO A 383 20.49 30.94 39.62
C PRO A 383 20.43 30.17 38.29
N PRO A 384 21.31 29.17 38.08
CA PRO A 384 21.30 28.36 36.87
C PRO A 384 20.02 27.53 36.79
N SER A 385 19.35 27.58 35.65
CA SER A 385 18.20 26.73 35.34
C SER A 385 18.55 25.25 35.52
N PRO A 386 17.64 24.41 36.06
CA PRO A 386 17.87 22.98 36.13
C PRO A 386 18.03 22.39 34.72
N PRO A 387 18.87 21.36 34.54
CA PRO A 387 19.01 20.70 33.25
C PRO A 387 17.67 20.09 32.84
N ALA A 388 17.26 20.37 31.60
CA ALA A 388 16.10 19.75 30.98
C ALA A 388 16.23 18.22 31.09
N SER A 389 15.42 17.62 31.95
CA SER A 389 15.27 16.16 31.98
C SER A 389 14.55 15.76 30.69
N ILE A 390 15.32 15.18 29.78
CA ILE A 390 14.78 14.40 28.68
C ILE A 390 14.08 13.21 29.34
N ILE A 391 12.75 13.30 29.49
CA ILE A 391 11.93 12.15 29.81
C ILE A 391 11.91 11.32 28.53
N GLU A 392 12.82 10.34 28.44
CA GLU A 392 12.68 9.22 27.52
C GLU A 392 11.38 8.50 27.87
N TRP A 393 10.36 8.68 27.04
CA TRP A 393 9.19 7.82 27.05
C TRP A 393 9.63 6.46 26.52
N SER A 394 9.96 5.55 27.43
CA SER A 394 10.01 4.12 27.15
C SER A 394 8.57 3.66 26.86
N VAL A 395 8.27 3.48 25.58
CA VAL A 395 7.07 2.75 25.16
C VAL A 395 7.34 1.28 25.49
N ASP A 396 6.67 0.75 26.51
CA ASP A 396 6.65 -0.67 26.86
C ASP A 396 6.05 -1.48 25.71
N GLU A 397 6.90 -1.95 24.79
CA GLU A 397 6.65 -3.17 24.02
C GLU A 397 7.00 -4.36 24.91
N ASP A 398 6.11 -4.76 25.83
CA ASP A 398 6.12 -6.13 26.36
C ASP A 398 4.80 -6.47 27.08
N THR A 399 3.84 -6.97 26.32
CA THR A 399 2.82 -7.88 26.86
C THR A 399 2.45 -8.93 25.82
N LEU A 400 3.40 -9.84 25.56
CA LEU A 400 3.12 -11.14 24.98
C LEU A 400 3.64 -12.22 25.92
N ILE A 401 2.82 -12.58 26.90
CA ILE A 401 2.94 -13.83 27.63
C ILE A 401 2.36 -14.93 26.76
N LEU A 402 3.17 -15.96 26.43
CA LEU A 402 2.71 -17.36 26.41
C LEU A 402 3.87 -18.37 26.36
N ALA A 403 4.06 -18.99 27.53
CA ALA A 403 4.36 -20.41 27.78
C ALA A 403 5.53 -21.10 27.06
N LEU A 404 6.60 -21.35 27.82
CA LEU A 404 7.50 -22.49 27.64
C LEU A 404 6.74 -23.81 27.83
N PRO A 405 7.10 -24.87 27.07
CA PRO A 405 7.11 -26.20 27.64
C PRO A 405 8.48 -26.87 27.59
N THR A 406 8.72 -27.52 28.72
CA THR A 406 9.77 -28.42 29.18
C THR A 406 10.22 -29.48 28.18
N ALA A 407 11.53 -29.72 28.16
CA ALA A 407 12.19 -30.76 27.39
C ALA A 407 11.79 -32.18 27.83
N ALA A 408 11.51 -33.07 26.87
CA ALA A 408 11.50 -34.51 27.06
C ALA A 408 12.24 -35.19 25.88
N ALA A 409 13.09 -36.14 26.23
CA ALA A 409 14.00 -36.90 25.37
C ALA A 409 13.26 -37.88 24.41
N PRO A 410 13.92 -38.37 23.35
CA PRO A 410 13.30 -39.20 22.32
C PRO A 410 13.38 -40.70 22.65
N PRO A 411 12.50 -41.53 22.07
CA PRO A 411 12.87 -42.90 21.77
C PRO A 411 12.78 -43.21 20.27
N ALA A 412 13.89 -43.75 19.80
CA ALA A 412 14.06 -44.94 18.95
C ALA A 412 13.19 -45.12 17.70
N ALA A 413 13.90 -45.17 16.58
CA ALA A 413 13.48 -45.67 15.29
C ALA A 413 13.03 -47.14 15.33
N SER A 414 12.01 -47.45 14.53
CA SER A 414 11.66 -48.82 14.13
C SER A 414 11.37 -48.84 12.63
N PHE A 415 12.27 -49.51 11.91
CA PHE A 415 12.10 -50.01 10.56
C PHE A 415 10.85 -50.89 10.43
N SER A 416 10.18 -50.84 9.27
CA SER A 416 9.60 -52.02 8.62
C SER A 416 9.36 -51.78 7.13
N GLN A 417 9.96 -52.70 6.36
CA GLN A 417 9.85 -52.92 4.92
C GLN A 417 8.58 -53.73 4.58
N ALA A 418 8.36 -53.85 3.26
CA ALA A 418 7.58 -54.88 2.55
C ALA A 418 6.05 -54.64 2.47
N ALA A 419 5.34 -54.94 1.39
CA ALA A 419 5.64 -55.53 0.09
C ALA A 419 4.42 -55.37 -0.84
N LEU A 420 4.69 -55.49 -2.15
CA LEU A 420 3.90 -56.07 -3.25
C LEU A 420 2.37 -56.17 -3.16
N GLY A 421 1.72 -55.78 -4.26
CA GLY A 421 0.36 -56.18 -4.60
C GLY A 421 -0.06 -55.73 -6.00
N ASP A 422 0.45 -56.43 -7.02
CA ASP A 422 -0.08 -56.47 -8.38
C ASP A 422 -1.53 -56.96 -8.38
N VAL A 423 -2.46 -56.26 -9.04
CA VAL A 423 -3.63 -56.86 -9.70
C VAL A 423 -4.01 -56.02 -10.92
N ALA A 424 -3.87 -56.64 -12.09
CA ALA A 424 -4.43 -56.19 -13.36
C ALA A 424 -5.91 -56.57 -13.47
N THR A 425 -6.73 -55.72 -14.07
CA THR A 425 -7.99 -56.13 -14.73
C THR A 425 -8.42 -55.13 -15.81
N ALA A 426 -8.30 -55.60 -17.05
CA ALA A 426 -9.29 -55.61 -18.13
C ALA A 426 -10.05 -54.32 -18.54
N ASP A 427 -9.77 -53.91 -19.77
CA ASP A 427 -10.69 -53.78 -20.90
C ASP A 427 -12.02 -53.02 -20.71
N SER A 428 -12.09 -51.85 -21.34
CA SER A 428 -13.32 -51.44 -22.02
C SER A 428 -13.01 -50.48 -23.17
N GLU A 429 -13.12 -51.02 -24.39
CA GLU A 429 -13.16 -50.29 -25.66
C GLU A 429 -14.42 -49.42 -25.73
N SER A 430 -14.28 -48.18 -26.24
CA SER A 430 -15.41 -47.41 -26.76
C SER A 430 -14.90 -46.39 -27.79
N PRO A 431 -15.62 -46.18 -28.92
CA PRO A 431 -15.01 -45.72 -30.16
C PRO A 431 -15.10 -44.21 -30.41
N ASP A 432 -14.06 -43.73 -31.08
CA ASP A 432 -13.97 -42.65 -32.06
C ASP A 432 -15.05 -41.54 -32.04
N ARG A 433 -14.61 -40.35 -31.59
CA ARG A 433 -15.17 -39.07 -32.03
C ARG A 433 -14.10 -38.20 -32.68
N ASN A 434 -14.25 -38.09 -34.00
CA ASN A 434 -13.62 -37.13 -34.89
C ASN A 434 -13.58 -35.71 -34.28
N ARG A 435 -12.38 -35.16 -34.10
CA ARG A 435 -12.15 -33.75 -33.76
C ARG A 435 -11.32 -33.08 -34.86
N PRO A 436 -11.79 -31.97 -35.47
CA PRO A 436 -11.05 -31.29 -36.52
C PRO A 436 -9.83 -30.55 -35.96
N LYS A 437 -8.67 -30.79 -36.59
CA LYS A 437 -7.40 -30.11 -36.33
C LYS A 437 -7.52 -28.62 -36.69
N THR A 438 -7.29 -27.76 -35.72
CA THR A 438 -7.07 -26.31 -35.94
C THR A 438 -5.57 -26.07 -36.08
N PRO A 439 -5.08 -25.33 -37.10
CA PRO A 439 -3.65 -25.11 -37.28
C PRO A 439 -3.13 -24.05 -36.30
N THR A 440 -2.20 -24.46 -35.44
CA THR A 440 -1.40 -23.56 -34.60
C THR A 440 -0.36 -22.87 -35.48
N LEU A 441 -0.60 -21.61 -35.84
CA LEU A 441 0.39 -20.74 -36.46
C LEU A 441 1.36 -20.22 -35.39
N ILE A 442 2.58 -20.76 -35.42
CA ILE A 442 3.72 -20.28 -34.63
C ILE A 442 4.32 -19.08 -35.36
N PHE A 443 4.14 -17.87 -34.82
CA PHE A 443 4.90 -16.70 -35.26
C PHE A 443 6.09 -16.48 -34.33
N ALA A 444 7.30 -16.74 -34.84
CA ALA A 444 8.54 -16.31 -34.22
C ALA A 444 8.74 -14.81 -34.47
N PRO A 445 9.05 -13.99 -33.44
CA PRO A 445 9.33 -12.57 -33.64
C PRO A 445 10.74 -12.39 -34.23
N THR A 446 10.79 -11.83 -35.43
CA THR A 446 12.04 -11.33 -36.04
C THR A 446 12.41 -10.01 -35.36
N ILE A 447 13.59 -9.96 -34.75
CA ILE A 447 14.16 -8.75 -34.15
C ILE A 447 14.67 -7.86 -35.30
N VAL A 448 13.96 -6.77 -35.58
CA VAL A 448 14.45 -5.71 -36.46
C VAL A 448 15.17 -4.69 -35.59
N VAL A 449 16.50 -4.68 -35.68
CA VAL A 449 17.35 -3.64 -35.06
C VAL A 449 17.26 -2.39 -35.93
N HIS A 450 16.58 -1.36 -35.44
CA HIS A 450 16.51 -0.06 -36.12
C HIS A 450 17.59 0.87 -35.55
N GLN A 451 18.65 1.06 -36.32
CA GLN A 451 19.77 1.95 -36.00
C GLN A 451 19.42 3.38 -36.44
N GLN A 452 19.09 4.24 -35.47
CA GLN A 452 18.70 5.62 -35.73
C GLN A 452 19.94 6.51 -35.87
N GLN A 453 20.17 6.95 -37.10
CA GLN A 453 21.28 7.82 -37.51
C GLN A 453 20.92 9.28 -37.19
N ARG A 454 21.65 9.92 -36.27
CA ARG A 454 21.59 11.36 -36.02
C ARG A 454 22.56 12.07 -36.97
N SER A 455 22.03 12.93 -37.83
CA SER A 455 22.80 13.93 -38.57
C SER A 455 22.63 15.30 -37.91
N ALA A 456 23.76 15.90 -37.57
CA ALA A 456 23.90 17.30 -37.19
C ALA A 456 23.72 18.22 -38.42
N ILE A 457 23.38 19.49 -38.19
CA ILE A 457 24.00 20.67 -38.82
C ILE A 457 23.62 21.92 -38.01
N GLU A 458 24.67 22.70 -37.70
CA GLU A 458 24.72 24.02 -37.09
C GLU A 458 24.03 25.12 -37.92
N GLN A 459 23.59 26.20 -37.27
CA GLN A 459 24.06 27.54 -37.66
C GLN A 459 23.84 28.62 -36.57
N THR A 460 24.92 29.38 -36.39
CA THR A 460 25.25 30.50 -35.51
C THR A 460 24.55 31.81 -35.96
N ARG A 461 24.14 32.75 -35.09
CA ARG A 461 24.82 34.02 -34.63
C ARG A 461 23.71 35.11 -34.45
N PRO A 462 23.97 36.35 -33.96
CA PRO A 462 24.69 36.84 -32.78
C PRO A 462 23.81 37.69 -31.82
N THR A 463 24.42 38.04 -30.68
CA THR A 463 24.03 38.96 -29.60
C THR A 463 23.68 40.40 -30.05
N PRO A 464 22.95 41.16 -29.21
CA PRO A 464 23.53 42.42 -28.76
C PRO A 464 23.44 42.63 -27.24
N GLU A 465 24.43 43.38 -26.78
CA GLU A 465 24.71 43.88 -25.44
C GLU A 465 23.59 44.79 -24.91
N SER A 466 23.36 44.76 -23.59
CA SER A 466 22.95 45.97 -22.87
C SER A 466 23.34 45.86 -21.41
N GLU A 467 24.17 46.82 -21.00
CA GLU A 467 24.68 47.07 -19.67
C GLU A 467 23.58 47.59 -18.73
N SER A 468 23.65 47.24 -17.44
CA SER A 468 23.60 48.26 -16.39
C SER A 468 23.95 47.67 -15.02
N HIS A 469 24.95 48.33 -14.43
CA HIS A 469 25.53 48.13 -13.12
C HIS A 469 24.52 48.41 -11.99
N HIS A 470 24.50 47.55 -10.98
CA HIS A 470 24.18 47.96 -9.61
C HIS A 470 25.19 47.29 -8.67
N GLU A 471 26.15 48.09 -8.19
CA GLU A 471 27.14 47.69 -7.19
C GLU A 471 26.49 47.61 -5.80
N GLU A 472 26.62 46.46 -5.16
CA GLU A 472 26.28 46.25 -3.74
C GLU A 472 27.57 45.90 -2.98
N PRO A 473 27.82 46.43 -1.76
CA PRO A 473 29.14 46.42 -1.14
C PRO A 473 29.51 45.01 -0.63
N GLN A 474 30.54 44.42 -1.22
CA GLN A 474 31.12 43.15 -0.77
C GLN A 474 31.70 43.28 0.66
N ARG A 475 31.02 42.64 1.61
CA ARG A 475 31.60 42.34 2.93
C ARG A 475 32.57 41.16 2.80
N HIS A 476 33.85 41.42 3.06
CA HIS A 476 34.89 40.39 3.11
C HIS A 476 34.53 39.27 4.10
N PRO A 477 34.42 38.00 3.65
CA PRO A 477 34.21 36.89 4.56
C PRO A 477 35.49 36.65 5.37
N LYS A 478 35.38 36.80 6.69
CA LYS A 478 36.42 36.42 7.64
C LYS A 478 36.77 34.94 7.43
N ARG A 479 38.01 34.67 7.02
CA ARG A 479 38.60 33.33 6.96
C ARG A 479 38.40 32.65 8.32
N ARG A 480 37.48 31.68 8.39
CA ARG A 480 37.41 30.74 9.49
C ARG A 480 38.56 29.75 9.35
N SER A 481 39.30 29.56 10.43
CA SER A 481 40.33 28.55 10.55
C SER A 481 39.71 27.18 10.29
N HIS A 482 40.17 26.47 9.26
CA HIS A 482 39.71 25.13 8.95
C HIS A 482 39.91 24.23 10.16
N SER A 483 38.79 23.77 10.73
CA SER A 483 38.79 22.83 11.84
C SER A 483 39.22 21.45 11.33
N LEU A 484 40.11 20.77 12.05
CA LEU A 484 40.50 19.39 11.76
C LEU A 484 39.30 18.45 11.61
N ALA A 485 38.17 18.78 12.24
CA ALA A 485 36.91 18.06 12.10
C ALA A 485 36.32 18.14 10.68
N GLU A 486 36.42 19.27 9.98
CA GLU A 486 35.92 19.41 8.60
C GLU A 486 36.75 18.56 7.62
N THR A 487 38.08 18.56 7.79
CA THR A 487 38.98 17.71 6.99
C THR A 487 38.71 16.23 7.23
N ALA A 488 38.54 15.82 8.50
CA ALA A 488 38.19 14.44 8.83
C ALA A 488 36.83 14.02 8.22
N THR A 489 35.83 14.91 8.29
CA THR A 489 34.50 14.64 7.71
C THR A 489 34.58 14.48 6.20
N CYS A 490 35.39 15.30 5.51
CA CYS A 490 35.58 15.24 4.07
C CYS A 490 36.33 13.97 3.63
N ILE A 491 37.30 13.50 4.43
CA ILE A 491 38.01 12.23 4.17
C ILE A 491 37.08 11.03 4.36
N VAL A 492 36.30 11.00 5.43
CA VAL A 492 35.36 9.90 5.71
C VAL A 492 34.26 9.82 4.65
N THR A 493 33.69 10.95 4.25
CA THR A 493 32.70 10.98 3.16
C THR A 493 33.31 10.55 1.82
N GLY A 494 34.53 10.98 1.49
CA GLY A 494 35.25 10.52 0.30
C GLY A 494 35.46 9.00 0.28
N LEU A 495 35.85 8.41 1.41
CA LEU A 495 36.04 6.97 1.56
C LEU A 495 34.73 6.18 1.39
N LEU A 496 33.64 6.65 2.01
CA LEU A 496 32.32 6.01 1.92
C LEU A 496 31.75 6.07 0.51
N VAL A 497 31.87 7.23 -0.18
CA VAL A 497 31.44 7.38 -1.57
C VAL A 497 32.28 6.50 -2.49
N GLY A 498 33.60 6.45 -2.31
CA GLY A 498 34.50 5.59 -3.08
C GLY A 498 34.21 4.10 -2.89
N ALA A 499 33.96 3.67 -1.65
CA ALA A 499 33.58 2.29 -1.33
C ALA A 499 32.25 1.91 -1.97
N PHE A 500 31.25 2.80 -1.91
CA PHE A 500 29.93 2.59 -2.53
C PHE A 500 30.03 2.43 -4.06
N ILE A 501 30.76 3.32 -4.74
CA ILE A 501 30.97 3.23 -6.20
C ILE A 501 31.67 1.92 -6.58
N THR A 502 32.70 1.53 -5.82
CA THR A 502 33.44 0.27 -6.05
C THR A 502 32.52 -0.94 -5.89
N LEU A 503 31.65 -0.95 -4.87
CA LEU A 503 30.67 -2.00 -4.64
C LEU A 503 29.65 -2.09 -5.77
N CYS A 504 29.18 -0.95 -6.30
CA CYS A 504 28.28 -0.92 -7.46
C CYS A 504 28.94 -1.49 -8.73
N ILE A 505 30.21 -1.17 -8.99
CA ILE A 505 30.95 -1.68 -10.16
C ILE A 505 31.19 -3.20 -10.05
N VAL A 506 31.67 -3.66 -8.89
CA VAL A 506 31.93 -5.11 -8.66
C VAL A 506 30.62 -5.91 -8.72
N ASN A 507 29.52 -5.38 -8.19
CA ASN A 507 28.23 -6.07 -8.24
C ASN A 507 27.61 -6.06 -9.65
N SER A 508 27.88 -5.03 -10.46
CA SER A 508 27.52 -5.02 -11.88
C SER A 508 28.27 -6.10 -12.66
N GLN A 509 29.57 -6.29 -12.40
CA GLN A 509 30.37 -7.32 -13.06
C GLN A 509 29.96 -8.75 -12.65
N LYS A 510 29.58 -8.96 -11.37
CA LYS A 510 29.00 -10.25 -10.92
C LYS A 510 27.72 -10.61 -11.66
N ARG A 511 26.85 -9.63 -11.95
CA ARG A 511 25.65 -9.88 -12.76
C ARG A 511 26.00 -10.25 -14.20
N THR A 512 27.00 -9.63 -14.81
CA THR A 512 27.45 -9.99 -16.16
C THR A 512 28.04 -11.40 -16.22
N LEU A 513 28.77 -11.83 -15.18
CA LEU A 513 29.38 -13.17 -15.14
C LEU A 513 28.33 -14.30 -15.02
N ILE A 514 27.23 -14.05 -14.30
CA ILE A 514 26.11 -15.01 -14.14
C ILE A 514 25.28 -15.16 -15.43
N TYR A 515 25.37 -14.21 -16.37
CA TYR A 515 24.70 -14.33 -17.68
C TYR A 515 25.55 -15.01 -18.76
N VAL A 516 26.85 -15.24 -18.50
CA VAL A 516 27.80 -15.84 -19.46
C VAL A 516 28.17 -17.29 -19.11
N THR A 517 27.88 -17.73 -17.87
CA THR A 517 27.87 -19.14 -17.45
C THR A 517 26.45 -19.66 -17.41
#